data_AF-A0A2V8Q9T1-F1
#
_entry.id   AF-A0A2V8Q9T1-F1
#
_cell.length_a   1.000
_cell.length_b   1.000
_cell.length_c   1.000
_cell.angle_alpha   90.00
_cell.angle_beta   90.00
_cell.angle_gamma   90.00
#
_symmetry.space_group_name_H-M   'P 1'
#
loop_
_entity.id
_entity.type
_entity.pdbx_description
1 polymer ?
#
loop_
_entity_poly.entity_id
_entity_poly.type
_entity_poly.pdbx_seq_one_letter_code
_entity_poly.pdbx_strand_id
1 'polypeptide(L)'
;APAEFQRRFVRENRPVVITGIADRWKAIKRWSPEYFRASFADAKVTFTAWESTNPANDPADYYENRRRLGTRLGKFIDLMNTGQDFSRNYITQFPVFREIPRLREDLESLEEYMRVPAPLRSRFTKAPTMWLGPAQRRFISTAPIIC
;
A
#
# COMPACT_ATOMS: atom_id res chain seq x y z
N ALA A 1 -10.67 1.51 -22.72
CA ALA A 1 -11.11 2.90 -22.43
C ALA A 1 -11.96 2.96 -21.15
N PRO A 2 -12.09 4.12 -20.45
CA PRO A 2 -12.83 4.22 -19.19
C PRO A 2 -14.27 3.68 -19.22
N ALA A 3 -15.02 3.95 -20.30
CA ALA A 3 -16.40 3.46 -20.45
C ALA A 3 -16.49 1.92 -20.55
N GLU A 4 -15.50 1.30 -21.19
CA GLU A 4 -15.41 -0.16 -21.25
C GLU A 4 -15.02 -0.74 -19.89
N PHE A 5 -14.10 -0.10 -19.17
CA PHE A 5 -13.71 -0.51 -17.82
C PHE A 5 -14.93 -0.57 -16.89
N GLN A 6 -15.74 0.49 -16.90
CA GLN A 6 -16.97 0.58 -16.12
C GLN A 6 -17.98 -0.52 -16.49
N ARG A 7 -18.22 -0.72 -17.80
CA ARG A 7 -19.22 -1.69 -18.27
C ARG A 7 -18.81 -3.14 -18.01
N ARG A 8 -17.57 -3.52 -18.32
CA ARG A 8 -17.13 -4.93 -18.33
C ARG A 8 -16.62 -5.44 -16.99
N PHE A 9 -16.12 -4.54 -16.13
CA PHE A 9 -15.43 -4.92 -14.90
C PHE A 9 -16.10 -4.37 -13.65
N VAL A 10 -16.39 -3.07 -13.59
CA VAL A 10 -17.01 -2.48 -12.39
C VAL A 10 -18.45 -2.98 -12.19
N ARG A 11 -19.31 -2.88 -13.21
CA ARG A 11 -20.73 -3.32 -13.09
C ARG A 11 -20.89 -4.82 -12.88
N GLU A 12 -20.00 -5.60 -13.48
CA GLU A 12 -20.00 -7.07 -13.38
C GLU A 12 -19.27 -7.58 -12.13
N ASN A 13 -18.69 -6.68 -11.32
CA ASN A 13 -17.85 -7.01 -10.18
C ASN A 13 -16.72 -8.01 -10.54
N ARG A 14 -16.08 -7.78 -11.69
CA ARG A 14 -15.02 -8.65 -12.23
C ARG A 14 -13.66 -8.01 -12.02
N PRO A 15 -12.72 -8.68 -11.31
CA PRO A 15 -11.35 -8.21 -11.18
C PRO A 15 -10.66 -8.05 -12.54
N VAL A 16 -9.82 -7.03 -12.66
CA VAL A 16 -9.01 -6.76 -13.85
C VAL A 16 -7.71 -6.07 -13.48
N VAL A 17 -6.63 -6.41 -14.19
CA VAL A 17 -5.37 -5.68 -14.13
C VAL A 17 -5.37 -4.60 -15.20
N ILE A 18 -5.17 -3.35 -14.81
CA ILE A 18 -5.08 -2.21 -15.73
C ILE A 18 -3.61 -1.85 -15.93
N THR A 19 -3.15 -1.88 -17.18
CA THR A 19 -1.76 -1.54 -17.57
C THR A 19 -1.73 -0.22 -18.36
N GLY A 20 -0.55 0.39 -18.52
CA GLY A 20 -0.39 1.61 -19.34
C GLY A 20 -0.76 2.93 -18.66
N ILE A 21 -1.35 2.88 -17.45
CA ILE A 21 -1.77 4.06 -16.68
C ILE A 21 -0.69 4.46 -15.67
N ALA A 22 -0.43 3.60 -14.68
CA ALA A 22 0.52 3.89 -13.61
C ALA A 22 1.96 4.01 -14.11
N ASP A 23 2.28 3.43 -15.27
CA ASP A 23 3.62 3.46 -15.90
C ASP A 23 4.14 4.89 -16.14
N ARG A 24 3.24 5.87 -16.21
CA ARG A 24 3.54 7.29 -16.42
C ARG A 24 3.82 8.06 -15.13
N TRP A 25 3.40 7.50 -13.98
CA TRP A 25 3.58 8.16 -12.70
C TRP A 25 5.07 8.33 -12.39
N LYS A 26 5.46 9.53 -11.94
CA LYS A 26 6.84 9.78 -11.49
C LYS A 26 7.21 8.86 -10.33
N ALA A 27 6.23 8.46 -9.53
CA ALA A 27 6.38 7.50 -8.44
C ALA A 27 7.06 6.20 -8.89
N ILE A 28 6.74 5.67 -10.07
CA ILE A 28 7.35 4.42 -10.58
C ILE A 28 8.87 4.55 -10.74
N LYS A 29 9.37 5.75 -11.07
CA LYS A 29 10.81 6.01 -11.26
C LYS A 29 11.50 6.55 -10.01
N ARG A 30 10.75 7.17 -9.09
CA ARG A 30 11.29 7.91 -7.94
C ARG A 30 11.19 7.16 -6.62
N TRP A 31 10.09 6.46 -6.39
CA TRP A 31 9.82 5.92 -5.07
C TRP A 31 10.67 4.69 -4.82
N SER A 32 11.60 4.83 -3.89
CA SER A 32 12.42 3.76 -3.36
C SER A 32 12.59 3.96 -1.84
N PRO A 33 12.97 2.92 -1.09
CA PRO A 33 13.32 3.07 0.33
C PRO A 33 14.34 4.20 0.54
N GLU A 34 15.36 4.31 -0.31
CA GLU A 34 16.40 5.35 -0.22
C GLU A 34 15.81 6.75 -0.43
N TYR A 35 14.93 6.92 -1.42
CA TYR A 35 14.24 8.18 -1.66
C TYR A 35 13.40 8.62 -0.46
N PHE A 36 12.62 7.70 0.12
CA PHE A 36 11.81 7.98 1.30
C PHE A 36 12.68 8.29 2.52
N ARG A 37 13.77 7.54 2.69
CA ARG A 37 14.73 7.73 3.77
C ARG A 37 15.46 9.07 3.69
N ALA A 38 15.76 9.54 2.49
CA ALA A 38 16.44 10.82 2.27
C ALA A 38 15.49 12.02 2.38
N SER A 39 14.27 11.90 1.84
CA SER A 39 13.38 13.05 1.68
C SER A 39 12.35 13.20 2.82
N PHE A 40 12.00 12.10 3.50
CA PHE A 40 10.87 12.03 4.43
C PHE A 40 11.17 11.24 5.70
N ALA A 41 12.43 11.20 6.14
CA ALA A 41 12.88 10.44 7.30
C ALA A 41 12.04 10.69 8.56
N ASP A 42 11.65 11.94 8.78
CA ASP A 42 10.95 12.38 9.99
C ASP A 42 9.44 12.12 9.97
N ALA A 43 8.87 11.63 8.87
CA ALA A 43 7.45 11.30 8.82
C ALA A 43 7.11 10.27 9.92
N LYS A 44 6.08 10.55 10.71
CA LYS A 44 5.61 9.62 11.74
C LYS A 44 4.81 8.51 11.06
N VAL A 45 5.17 7.27 11.35
CA VAL A 45 4.51 6.10 10.77
C VAL A 45 4.12 5.12 11.87
N THR A 46 3.07 4.36 11.60
CA THR A 46 2.72 3.17 12.38
C THR A 46 2.89 1.96 11.47
N PHE A 47 3.59 0.94 11.96
CA PHE A 47 3.71 -0.33 11.29
C PHE A 47 3.13 -1.45 12.16
N THR A 48 2.73 -2.52 11.50
CA THR A 48 2.33 -3.76 12.16
C THR A 48 3.54 -4.68 12.20
N ALA A 49 3.98 -5.03 13.40
CA ALA A 49 4.91 -6.13 13.64
C ALA A 49 4.10 -7.40 13.88
N TRP A 50 4.48 -8.49 13.23
CA TRP A 50 3.89 -9.81 13.48
C TRP A 50 4.98 -10.74 13.99
N GLU A 51 4.94 -10.98 15.30
CA GLU A 51 5.91 -11.77 16.04
C GLU A 51 5.34 -13.17 16.26
N SER A 52 5.62 -14.10 15.36
CA SER A 52 5.14 -15.47 15.50
C SER A 52 6.25 -16.48 15.27
N THR A 53 6.25 -17.50 16.12
CA THR A 53 7.08 -18.70 15.96
C THR A 53 6.44 -19.69 14.98
N ASN A 54 5.19 -19.46 14.58
CA ASN A 54 4.51 -20.26 13.58
C ASN A 54 5.07 -19.92 12.18
N PRO A 55 5.58 -20.92 11.43
CA PRO A 55 6.01 -20.72 10.06
C PRO A 55 4.83 -20.58 9.07
N ALA A 56 3.61 -20.97 9.47
CA ALA A 56 2.42 -20.87 8.63
C ALA A 56 1.82 -19.45 8.66
N ASN A 57 1.21 -19.06 7.53
CA ASN A 57 0.44 -17.82 7.42
C ASN A 57 -1.00 -18.03 7.95
N ASP A 58 -1.11 -18.32 9.24
CA ASP A 58 -2.40 -18.51 9.92
C ASP A 58 -3.02 -17.16 10.32
N PRO A 59 -4.25 -16.86 9.85
CA PRO A 59 -4.94 -15.64 10.23
C PRO A 59 -5.14 -15.48 11.74
N ALA A 60 -5.46 -16.56 12.47
CA ALA A 60 -5.71 -16.47 13.92
C ALA A 60 -4.44 -16.03 14.66
N ASP A 61 -3.33 -16.72 14.39
CA ASP A 61 -2.01 -16.34 14.87
C ASP A 61 -1.65 -14.89 14.51
N TYR A 62 -1.87 -14.45 13.27
CA TYR A 62 -1.63 -13.06 12.88
C TYR A 62 -2.43 -12.07 13.74
N TYR A 63 -3.71 -12.34 14.00
CA TYR A 63 -4.54 -11.43 14.81
C TYR A 63 -4.12 -11.39 16.29
N GLU A 64 -3.69 -12.52 16.86
CA GLU A 64 -3.24 -12.64 18.25
C GLU A 64 -1.85 -12.00 18.46
N ASN A 65 -0.95 -12.23 17.51
CA ASN A 65 0.48 -11.92 17.63
C ASN A 65 0.93 -10.68 16.87
N ARG A 66 0.01 -9.96 16.22
CA ARG A 66 0.33 -8.64 15.66
C ARG A 66 0.35 -7.55 16.73
N ARG A 67 1.27 -6.61 16.57
CA ARG A 67 1.41 -5.38 17.37
C ARG A 67 1.51 -4.19 16.45
N ARG A 68 0.85 -3.08 16.80
CA ARG A 68 1.01 -1.81 16.10
C ARG A 68 2.04 -0.96 16.83
N LEU A 69 3.11 -0.60 16.13
CA LEU A 69 4.24 0.13 16.68
C LEU A 69 4.44 1.46 15.94
N GLY A 70 4.74 2.52 16.67
CA GLY A 70 5.01 3.85 16.13
C GLY A 70 6.51 4.11 15.97
N THR A 71 6.92 4.74 14.87
CA THR A 71 8.32 5.14 14.63
C THR A 71 8.42 6.28 13.62
N ARG A 72 9.65 6.70 13.29
CA ARG A 72 9.96 7.57 12.16
C ARG A 72 10.18 6.72 10.90
N LEU A 73 9.72 7.19 9.74
CA LEU A 73 9.84 6.48 8.47
C LEU A 73 11.30 6.12 8.15
N GLY A 74 12.23 7.03 8.42
CA GLY A 74 13.64 6.78 8.21
C GLY A 74 14.16 5.62 9.06
N LYS A 75 13.79 5.59 10.35
CA LYS A 75 14.14 4.47 11.25
C LYS A 75 13.50 3.16 10.81
N PHE A 76 12.27 3.17 10.30
CA PHE A 76 11.64 1.97 9.74
C PHE A 76 12.41 1.41 8.53
N ILE A 77 12.85 2.29 7.62
CA ILE A 77 13.64 1.91 6.46
C ILE A 77 15.02 1.39 6.88
N ASP A 78 15.65 2.04 7.87
CA ASP A 78 16.93 1.57 8.41
C ASP A 78 16.77 0.15 8.99
N LEU A 79 15.71 -0.11 9.77
CA LEU A 79 15.39 -1.45 10.33
C LEU A 79 15.20 -2.51 9.25
N MET A 80 14.49 -2.18 8.17
CA MET A 80 14.28 -3.06 7.03
C MET A 80 15.60 -3.52 6.39
N ASN A 81 16.65 -2.70 6.49
CA ASN A 81 17.97 -2.95 5.91
C ASN A 81 18.97 -3.59 6.89
N THR A 82 18.61 -3.83 8.15
CA THR A 82 19.54 -4.34 9.18
C THR A 82 19.92 -5.83 9.02
N GLY A 83 19.26 -6.56 8.12
CA GLY A 83 19.49 -8.01 7.94
C GLY A 83 18.92 -8.89 9.05
N GLN A 84 18.33 -8.30 10.10
CA GLN A 84 17.50 -9.03 11.07
C GLN A 84 16.21 -9.50 10.39
N ASP A 85 15.52 -10.48 10.98
CA ASP A 85 14.22 -10.91 10.46
C ASP A 85 13.17 -9.82 10.69
N PHE A 86 13.10 -8.90 9.72
CA PHE A 86 12.12 -7.83 9.66
C PHE A 86 10.98 -8.19 8.70
N SER A 87 10.98 -9.40 8.13
CA SER A 87 10.16 -9.81 6.98
C SER A 87 8.64 -9.70 7.19
N ARG A 88 8.20 -9.71 8.46
CA ARG A 88 6.80 -9.66 8.88
C ARG A 88 6.35 -8.28 9.38
N ASN A 89 7.14 -7.23 9.10
CA ASN A 89 6.87 -5.86 9.56
C ASN A 89 6.45 -4.97 8.40
N TYR A 90 5.21 -4.48 8.45
CA TYR A 90 4.64 -3.68 7.36
C TYR A 90 4.00 -2.40 7.89
N ILE A 91 4.35 -1.28 7.26
CA ILE A 91 3.46 -0.12 7.24
C ILE A 91 2.25 -0.52 6.41
N THR A 92 1.08 -0.57 7.04
CA THR A 92 -0.18 -0.95 6.41
C THR A 92 -1.16 0.21 6.48
N GLN A 93 -1.89 0.43 5.37
CA GLN A 93 -2.93 1.47 5.29
C GLN A 93 -2.48 2.87 5.73
N PHE A 94 -1.22 3.24 5.48
CA PHE A 94 -0.69 4.54 5.89
C PHE A 94 -1.31 5.67 5.07
N PRO A 95 -1.92 6.71 5.68
CA PRO A 95 -2.55 7.81 4.96
C PRO A 95 -1.49 8.76 4.37
N VAL A 96 -0.73 8.27 3.40
CA VAL A 96 0.52 8.86 2.91
C VAL A 96 0.36 10.32 2.46
N PHE A 97 -0.75 10.69 1.83
CA PHE A 97 -0.96 12.07 1.37
C PHE A 97 -1.51 13.01 2.44
N ARG A 98 -1.92 12.49 3.59
CA ARG A 98 -2.19 13.32 4.78
C ARG A 98 -0.87 13.69 5.44
N GLU A 99 0.00 12.70 5.64
CA GLU A 99 1.28 12.88 6.35
C GLU A 99 2.37 13.50 5.46
N ILE A 100 2.36 13.18 4.16
CA ILE A 100 3.33 13.65 3.17
C ILE A 100 2.59 14.13 1.90
N PRO A 101 1.92 15.30 1.94
CA PRO A 101 1.08 15.78 0.85
C PRO A 101 1.78 15.93 -0.50
N ARG A 102 3.08 16.27 -0.50
CA ARG A 102 3.91 16.46 -1.70
C ARG A 102 3.96 15.24 -2.60
N LEU A 103 3.81 14.03 -2.04
CA LEU A 103 3.83 12.78 -2.82
C LEU A 103 2.67 12.68 -3.83
N ARG A 104 1.62 13.52 -3.71
CA ARG A 104 0.57 13.60 -4.75
C ARG A 104 1.11 14.09 -6.09
N GLU A 105 2.16 14.91 -6.10
CA GLU A 105 2.76 15.47 -7.32
C GLU A 105 3.49 14.43 -8.18
N ASP A 106 3.72 13.24 -7.60
CA ASP A 106 4.33 12.11 -8.29
C ASP A 106 3.30 11.19 -8.97
N LEU A 107 2.01 11.41 -8.73
CA LEU A 107 0.91 10.63 -9.31
C LEU A 107 0.15 11.42 -10.37
N GLU A 108 -0.35 10.71 -11.38
CA GLU A 108 -1.36 11.26 -12.30
C GLU A 108 -2.76 10.92 -11.82
N SER A 109 -3.74 11.71 -12.26
CA SER A 109 -5.15 11.53 -11.87
C SER A 109 -5.73 10.22 -12.43
N LEU A 110 -6.52 9.53 -11.61
CA LEU A 110 -7.32 8.35 -12.00
C LEU A 110 -8.81 8.67 -12.13
N GLU A 111 -9.19 9.96 -12.14
CA GLU A 111 -10.60 10.38 -12.07
C GLU A 111 -11.47 9.77 -13.16
N GLU A 112 -10.95 9.60 -14.37
CA GLU A 112 -11.70 9.00 -15.48
C GLU A 112 -12.13 7.56 -15.21
N TYR A 113 -11.33 6.81 -14.46
CA TYR A 113 -11.59 5.42 -14.09
C TYR A 113 -12.37 5.32 -12.77
N MET A 114 -12.19 6.28 -11.87
CA MET A 114 -12.80 6.34 -10.53
C MET A 114 -14.11 7.14 -10.50
N ARG A 115 -14.82 7.29 -11.63
CA ARG A 115 -16.10 8.02 -11.70
C ARG A 115 -17.17 7.30 -10.88
N VAL A 116 -17.35 7.75 -9.65
CA VAL A 116 -18.49 7.40 -8.81
C VAL A 116 -19.58 8.46 -9.02
N PRO A 117 -20.86 8.09 -9.24
CA PRO A 117 -21.95 9.05 -9.28
C PRO A 117 -21.95 9.95 -8.05
N ALA A 118 -22.16 11.26 -8.23
CA ALA A 118 -22.09 12.27 -7.17
C ALA A 118 -22.76 11.89 -5.83
N PRO A 119 -24.01 11.35 -5.79
CA PRO A 119 -24.66 11.01 -4.52
C PRO A 119 -23.97 9.87 -3.75
N LEU A 120 -23.14 9.08 -4.43
CA LEU A 120 -22.44 7.92 -3.87
C LEU A 120 -20.96 8.21 -3.60
N ARG A 121 -20.45 9.37 -4.02
CA ARG A 121 -19.01 9.68 -4.03
C ARG A 121 -18.40 9.65 -2.63
N SER A 122 -19.04 10.24 -1.63
CA SER A 122 -18.53 10.23 -0.24
C SER A 122 -18.52 8.82 0.39
N ARG A 123 -19.41 7.93 -0.05
CA ARG A 123 -19.52 6.56 0.47
C ARG A 123 -18.45 5.62 -0.11
N PHE A 124 -18.04 5.83 -1.35
CA PHE A 124 -17.12 4.92 -2.05
C PHE A 124 -15.72 5.49 -2.31
N THR A 125 -15.50 6.79 -2.09
CA THR A 125 -14.14 7.36 -2.21
C THR A 125 -13.35 7.07 -0.95
N LYS A 126 -12.50 6.04 -1.00
CA LYS A 126 -11.49 5.81 0.04
C LYS A 126 -10.32 6.76 -0.15
N ALA A 127 -9.77 7.27 0.94
CA ALA A 127 -8.51 8.00 0.91
C ALA A 127 -7.39 7.05 0.45
N PRO A 128 -6.48 7.48 -0.45
CA PRO A 128 -5.33 6.67 -0.83
C PRO A 128 -4.49 6.30 0.39
N THR A 129 -4.07 5.04 0.45
CA THR A 129 -3.17 4.55 1.50
C THR A 129 -1.96 3.87 0.89
N MET A 130 -0.85 3.89 1.63
CA MET A 130 0.41 3.26 1.23
C MET A 130 0.66 2.00 2.07
N TRP A 131 1.23 1.01 1.42
CA TRP A 131 1.79 -0.18 2.02
C TRP A 131 3.30 -0.18 1.75
N LEU A 132 4.10 -0.39 2.78
CA LEU A 132 5.56 -0.46 2.66
C LEU A 132 6.10 -1.50 3.65
N GLY A 133 7.02 -2.33 3.18
CA GLY A 133 7.70 -3.31 4.01
C GLY A 133 8.75 -4.06 3.20
N PRO A 134 9.45 -5.00 3.82
CA PRO A 134 10.50 -5.77 3.17
C PRO A 134 9.95 -6.67 2.06
N ALA A 135 10.82 -7.01 1.12
CA ALA A 135 10.53 -8.06 0.15
C ALA A 135 10.42 -9.41 0.87
N GLN A 136 9.28 -10.09 0.74
CA GLN A 136 9.14 -11.47 1.19
C GLN A 136 9.59 -12.42 0.08
N ARG A 137 10.47 -13.36 0.42
CA ARG A 137 11.01 -14.34 -0.54
C ARG A 137 10.03 -15.44 -0.94
N ARG A 138 8.84 -15.56 -0.32
CA ARG A 138 7.75 -16.46 -0.75
C ARG A 138 6.38 -15.96 -0.27
N PHE A 139 5.52 -15.57 -1.20
CA PHE A 139 4.06 -15.61 -1.04
C PHE A 139 3.53 -16.69 -1.98
N ILE A 140 3.29 -17.90 -1.47
CA ILE A 140 2.29 -18.77 -2.09
C ILE A 140 1.06 -18.62 -1.20
N SER A 141 0.21 -17.66 -1.54
CA SER A 141 -1.16 -17.61 -1.04
C SER A 141 -2.06 -17.51 -2.26
N THR A 142 -2.84 -18.55 -2.49
CA THR A 142 -3.85 -18.69 -3.55
C THR A 142 -5.15 -17.96 -3.20
N ALA A 143 -5.14 -17.03 -2.25
CA ALA A 143 -6.31 -16.24 -1.90
C ALA A 143 -6.26 -14.86 -2.58
N PRO A 144 -7.30 -14.46 -3.32
CA PRO A 144 -7.34 -13.17 -3.99
C PRO A 144 -7.33 -12.04 -2.95
N ILE A 145 -6.36 -11.13 -3.07
CA ILE A 145 -6.42 -9.84 -2.39
C ILE A 145 -7.55 -9.04 -3.05
N ILE A 146 -8.65 -8.87 -2.33
CA ILE A 146 -9.72 -7.93 -2.73
C ILE A 146 -9.31 -6.55 -2.21
N CYS A 147 -8.94 -5.66 -3.12
CA CYS A 147 -8.69 -4.23 -2.83
C CYS A 147 -9.98 -3.45 -2.56
#